data_AF-A0A699X8H5-F1
#
_entry.id   AF-A0A699X8H5-F1
#
_cell.length_a   1.000
_cell.length_b   1.000
_cell.length_c   1.000
_cell.angle_alpha   90.00
_cell.angle_beta   90.00
_cell.angle_gamma   90.00
#
_symmetry.space_group_name_H-M   'P 1'
#
loop_
_entity.id
_entity.type
_entity.pdbx_description
1 polymer ?
#
loop_
_entity_poly.entity_id
_entity_poly.type
_entity_poly.pdbx_seq_one_letter_code
_entity_poly.pdbx_strand_id
1 'polypeptide(L)'
;KARKYIENGCELFLAQVTGTVSKEKRFEDVLVICDFPEDLPGLPPPRQVEFRIDLITGATPVARAPYRLAPSELKELSEQLKELFKKGFIRPSSSP
;
A
#
# COMPACT_ATOMS: atom_id res chain seq x y z
N LYS A 1 23.93 -48.36 22.04
CA LYS A 1 24.36 -48.12 20.64
C LYS A 1 25.16 -46.82 20.47
N ALA A 2 24.76 -45.69 21.08
CA ALA A 2 25.48 -44.41 20.94
C ALA A 2 26.95 -44.43 21.45
N ARG A 3 27.25 -45.14 22.55
CA ARG A 3 28.63 -45.26 23.09
C ARG A 3 29.68 -45.78 22.10
N LYS A 4 29.31 -46.72 21.23
CA LYS A 4 30.22 -47.29 20.22
C LYS A 4 30.71 -46.23 19.21
N TYR A 5 29.89 -45.20 18.95
CA TYR A 5 30.25 -44.12 18.03
C TYR A 5 31.12 -43.04 18.67
N ILE A 6 31.04 -42.86 20.00
CA ILE A 6 31.93 -41.97 20.77
C ILE A 6 33.35 -42.53 20.76
N GLU A 7 33.50 -43.84 20.97
CA GLU A 7 34.81 -44.51 21.00
C GLU A 7 35.53 -44.50 19.64
N ASN A 8 34.76 -44.39 18.54
CA ASN A 8 35.30 -44.28 17.18
C ASN A 8 35.63 -42.84 16.77
N GLY A 9 35.56 -41.87 17.70
CA GLY A 9 35.93 -40.47 17.46
C GLY A 9 34.88 -39.63 16.72
N CYS A 10 33.63 -40.10 16.62
CA CYS A 10 32.56 -39.31 16.01
C CYS A 10 32.01 -38.26 16.97
N GLU A 11 31.90 -37.01 16.49
CA GLU A 11 31.30 -35.90 17.23
C GLU A 11 29.77 -36.04 17.27
N LEU A 12 29.19 -35.93 18.46
CA LEU A 12 27.75 -36.07 18.69
C LEU A 12 27.17 -34.74 19.17
N PHE A 13 26.16 -34.26 18.44
CA PHE A 13 25.43 -33.06 18.81
C PHE A 13 24.08 -33.46 19.41
N LEU A 14 23.79 -32.94 20.60
CA LEU A 14 22.50 -33.13 21.26
C LEU A 14 21.63 -31.91 20.98
N ALA A 15 20.57 -32.09 20.19
CA ALA A 15 19.56 -31.06 19.98
C ALA A 15 18.34 -31.37 20.84
N GLN A 16 18.01 -30.45 21.76
CA GLN A 16 16.76 -30.49 22.50
C GLN A 16 15.81 -29.46 21.88
N VAL A 17 14.69 -29.92 21.34
CA VAL A 17 13.62 -29.04 20.85
C VAL A 17 12.55 -28.97 21.92
N THR A 18 12.51 -27.86 22.66
CA THR A 18 11.38 -27.52 23.52
C THR A 18 10.36 -26.78 22.65
N GLY A 19 9.22 -27.43 22.40
CA GLY A 19 8.10 -26.79 21.71
C GLY A 19 7.56 -25.65 22.58
N THR A 20 7.80 -24.41 22.17
CA THR A 20 7.08 -23.29 22.77
C THR A 20 5.64 -23.39 22.28
N VAL A 21 4.71 -23.63 23.19
CA VAL A 21 3.28 -23.51 22.92
C VAL A 21 3.05 -22.06 22.49
N SER A 22 2.90 -21.82 21.19
CA SER A 22 2.60 -20.49 20.67
C SER A 22 1.26 -20.08 21.26
N LYS A 23 1.25 -19.08 22.14
CA LYS A 23 0.00 -18.44 22.57
C LYS A 23 -0.73 -18.01 21.31
N GLU A 24 -1.93 -18.53 21.11
CA GLU A 24 -2.82 -18.12 20.03
C GLU A 24 -2.93 -16.60 20.09
N LYS A 25 -2.48 -15.92 19.03
CA LYS A 25 -2.61 -14.47 18.90
C LYS A 25 -4.10 -14.16 18.87
N ARG A 26 -4.58 -13.42 19.86
CA ARG A 26 -5.99 -13.01 19.91
C ARG A 26 -6.19 -11.80 19.02
N PHE A 27 -7.42 -11.55 18.59
CA PHE A 27 -7.73 -10.39 17.74
C PHE A 27 -7.36 -9.06 18.43
N GLU A 28 -7.33 -9.04 19.77
CA GLU A 28 -6.91 -7.87 20.55
C GLU A 28 -5.40 -7.58 20.46
N ASP A 29 -4.58 -8.54 20.00
CA ASP A 29 -3.14 -8.34 19.76
C ASP A 29 -2.86 -7.62 18.43
N VAL A 30 -3.89 -7.40 17.61
CA VAL A 30 -3.78 -6.65 16.36
C VAL A 30 -4.06 -5.18 16.68
N LEU A 31 -3.01 -4.35 16.59
CA LEU A 31 -3.15 -2.89 16.65
C LEU A 31 -4.04 -2.44 15.48
N VAL A 32 -5.30 -2.16 15.78
CA VAL A 32 -6.20 -1.47 14.86
C VAL A 32 -5.72 -0.02 14.80
N ILE A 33 -5.02 0.33 13.73
CA ILE A 33 -4.61 1.70 13.46
C ILE A 33 -5.87 2.46 13.00
N CYS A 34 -6.46 3.23 13.91
CA CYS A 34 -7.59 4.13 13.66
C CYS A 34 -7.19 5.62 13.66
N ASP A 35 -5.91 5.94 13.51
CA ASP A 35 -5.44 7.33 13.42
C ASP A 35 -5.22 7.71 11.95
N PHE A 36 -6.32 7.85 11.21
CA PHE A 36 -6.27 8.49 9.90
C PHE A 36 -6.42 10.00 10.08
N PRO A 37 -5.53 10.82 9.48
CA PRO A 37 -5.69 12.26 9.54
C PRO A 37 -6.97 12.67 8.81
N GLU A 38 -7.69 13.63 9.37
CA GLU A 38 -8.94 14.17 8.80
C GLU A 38 -8.70 14.83 7.42
N ASP A 39 -7.49 15.35 7.22
CA ASP A 39 -6.99 15.88 5.96
C ASP A 39 -5.87 15.00 5.36
N LEU A 40 -5.91 14.81 4.04
CA LEU A 40 -4.85 14.10 3.32
C LEU A 40 -3.53 14.91 3.36
N PRO A 41 -2.37 14.27 3.59
CA PRO A 41 -1.07 14.94 3.79
C PRO A 41 -0.46 15.59 2.51
N GLY A 42 -1.28 15.92 1.52
CA GLY A 42 -0.84 16.33 0.19
C GLY A 42 -0.42 15.14 -0.68
N LEU A 43 0.21 15.43 -1.83
CA LEU A 43 0.73 14.38 -2.70
C LEU A 43 1.66 13.44 -1.92
N PRO A 44 1.57 12.11 -2.13
CA PRO A 44 2.51 11.20 -1.51
C PRO A 44 3.94 11.61 -1.92
N PRO A 45 4.92 11.55 -1.00
CA PRO A 45 6.31 11.82 -1.34
C PRO A 45 6.76 10.93 -2.50
N PRO A 46 7.78 11.34 -3.28
CA PRO A 46 8.32 10.52 -4.36
C PRO A 46 8.61 9.11 -3.85
N ARG A 47 7.81 8.15 -4.32
CA ARG A 47 7.97 6.75 -3.94
C ARG A 47 9.17 6.19 -4.70
N GLN A 48 9.91 5.26 -4.07
CA GLN A 48 11.03 4.58 -4.72
C GLN A 48 10.60 3.78 -5.96
N VAL A 49 9.31 3.43 -6.03
CA VAL A 49 8.66 2.78 -7.17
C VAL A 49 7.76 3.80 -7.88
N GLU A 50 7.96 3.94 -9.18
CA GLU A 50 7.07 4.70 -10.06
C GLU A 50 5.76 3.92 -10.27
N PHE A 51 4.61 4.57 -10.04
CA PHE A 51 3.31 3.98 -10.34
C PHE A 51 3.05 4.15 -11.83
N ARG A 52 3.09 3.04 -12.57
CA ARG A 52 2.77 2.99 -14.00
C ARG A 52 1.39 2.38 -14.20
N ILE A 53 0.65 2.91 -15.17
CA ILE A 53 -0.61 2.33 -15.63
C ILE A 53 -0.30 1.54 -16.88
N ASP A 54 -0.24 0.22 -16.76
CA ASP A 54 -0.02 -0.66 -17.90
C ASP A 54 -1.30 -0.77 -18.73
N LEU A 55 -1.20 -0.46 -20.02
CA LEU A 55 -2.30 -0.57 -20.97
C LEU A 55 -2.26 -1.93 -21.65
N ILE A 56 -3.45 -2.51 -21.88
CA ILE A 56 -3.56 -3.66 -22.79
C ILE A 56 -3.17 -3.24 -24.21
N THR A 57 -2.56 -4.16 -24.96
CA THR A 57 -2.17 -3.90 -26.35
C THR A 57 -3.37 -3.47 -27.18
N GLY A 58 -3.26 -2.32 -27.86
CA GLY A 58 -4.32 -1.74 -28.69
C GLY A 58 -5.30 -0.82 -27.96
N ALA A 59 -5.13 -0.58 -26.65
CA ALA A 59 -5.90 0.45 -25.95
C ALA A 59 -5.53 1.86 -26.47
N THR A 60 -6.55 2.64 -26.82
CA THR A 60 -6.39 4.03 -27.23
C THR A 60 -6.97 4.97 -26.17
N PRO A 61 -6.42 6.20 -26.02
CA PRO A 61 -7.03 7.23 -25.19
C PRO A 61 -8.49 7.48 -25.58
N VAL A 62 -9.34 7.75 -24.59
CA VAL A 62 -10.76 8.03 -24.81
C VAL A 62 -11.02 9.48 -24.48
N ALA A 63 -11.26 10.30 -25.50
CA ALA A 63 -11.73 11.66 -25.35
C ALA A 63 -13.27 11.70 -25.31
N ARG A 64 -13.84 12.28 -24.25
CA ARG A 64 -15.29 12.49 -24.11
C ARG A 64 -15.58 13.93 -23.71
N ALA A 65 -16.69 14.47 -24.20
CA ALA A 65 -17.16 15.78 -23.77
C ALA A 65 -17.54 15.73 -22.27
N PRO A 66 -17.26 16.80 -21.51
CA PRO A 66 -17.74 16.92 -20.14
C PRO A 66 -19.27 16.87 -20.07
N TYR A 67 -19.80 16.36 -18.95
CA TYR A 67 -21.25 16.37 -18.71
C TYR A 67 -21.77 17.80 -18.54
N ARG A 68 -23.05 18.00 -18.90
CA ARG A 68 -23.75 19.26 -18.63
C ARG A 68 -24.12 19.31 -17.16
N LEU A 69 -23.66 20.36 -16.49
CA LEU A 69 -23.91 20.61 -15.08
C LEU A 69 -24.69 21.93 -14.93
N ALA A 70 -25.53 22.01 -13.89
CA ALA A 70 -26.19 23.25 -13.53
C ALA A 70 -25.17 24.30 -13.02
N PRO A 71 -25.49 25.60 -13.04
CA PRO A 71 -24.57 26.63 -12.58
C PRO A 71 -24.07 26.46 -11.13
N SER A 72 -24.91 25.93 -10.24
CA SER A 72 -24.54 25.64 -8.84
C SER A 72 -23.50 24.53 -8.74
N GLU A 73 -23.69 23.45 -9.49
CA GLU A 73 -22.77 22.31 -9.53
C GLU A 73 -21.42 22.70 -10.15
N LEU A 74 -21.43 23.53 -11.20
CA LEU A 74 -20.19 24.07 -11.78
C LEU A 74 -19.40 24.92 -10.78
N LYS A 75 -20.10 25.70 -9.94
CA LYS A 75 -19.47 26.51 -8.91
C LYS A 75 -18.79 25.62 -7.86
N GLU A 76 -19.51 24.62 -7.36
CA GLU A 76 -18.99 23.67 -6.37
C GLU A 76 -17.79 22.89 -6.92
N LEU A 77 -17.90 22.35 -8.15
CA LEU A 77 -16.80 21.65 -8.81
C LEU A 77 -15.56 22.54 -8.97
N SER A 78 -15.75 23.82 -9.32
CA SER A 78 -14.65 24.78 -9.42
C SER A 78 -13.97 25.05 -8.09
N GLU A 79 -14.74 25.12 -7.00
CA GLU A 79 -14.22 25.29 -5.63
C GLU A 79 -13.38 24.07 -5.20
N GLN A 80 -13.89 22.86 -5.44
CA GLN A 80 -13.16 21.60 -5.15
C GLN A 80 -11.86 21.49 -5.97
N LEU A 81 -11.91 21.78 -7.28
CA LEU A 81 -10.73 21.74 -8.13
C LEU A 81 -9.66 22.75 -7.68
N LYS A 82 -10.07 23.95 -7.25
CA LYS A 82 -9.14 24.95 -6.69
C LYS A 82 -8.48 24.47 -5.40
N GLU A 83 -9.23 23.81 -4.53
CA GLU A 83 -8.69 23.23 -3.31
C GLU A 83 -7.66 22.13 -3.62
N LEU A 84 -8.01 21.18 -4.50
CA LEU A 84 -7.12 20.11 -4.92
C LEU A 84 -5.84 20.63 -5.59
N PHE A 85 -5.95 21.69 -6.40
CA PHE A 85 -4.81 22.35 -7.03
C PHE A 85 -3.90 23.00 -5.98
N LYS A 86 -4.48 23.72 -5.00
CA LYS A 86 -3.72 24.33 -3.88
C LYS A 86 -3.02 23.28 -3.02
N LYS A 87 -3.68 22.14 -2.77
CA LYS A 87 -3.10 20.98 -2.05
C LYS A 87 -2.05 20.23 -2.88
N GLY A 88 -1.90 20.58 -4.17
CA GLY A 88 -0.92 19.99 -5.08
C GLY A 88 -1.33 18.63 -5.66
N PHE A 89 -2.54 18.14 -5.39
CA PHE A 89 -2.99 16.82 -5.86
C PHE A 89 -3.17 16.74 -7.37
N ILE A 90 -3.46 17.87 -8.00
CA ILE A 90 -3.70 17.97 -9.45
C ILE A 90 -2.85 19.09 -10.04
N ARG A 91 -2.60 18.99 -11.35
CA ARG A 91 -1.96 20.03 -12.15
C ARG A 91 -2.59 20.09 -13.54
N PRO A 92 -2.54 21.24 -14.22
CA PRO A 92 -2.91 21.33 -15.63
C PRO A 92 -2.15 20.30 -16.47
N SER A 93 -2.82 19.70 -17.44
CA SER A 93 -2.25 18.72 -18.37
C SER A 93 -2.87 18.86 -19.75
N SER A 94 -2.19 18.30 -20.75
CA SER A 94 -2.68 18.19 -22.12
C SER A 94 -2.67 16.70 -22.49
N SER A 95 -3.82 16.04 -22.32
CA SER A 95 -4.03 14.64 -22.72
C SER A 95 -4.53 14.58 -24.17
N PRO A 96 -4.10 13.58 -24.97
CA PRO A 96 -4.72 13.27 -26.26
C PRO A 96 -6.17 12.80 -26.12
#